data_AF-A0A8I0SUM8-F1
#
_entry.id   AF-A0A8I0SUM8-F1
#
_cell.length_a   1.000
_cell.length_b   1.000
_cell.length_c   1.000
_cell.angle_alpha   90.00
_cell.angle_beta   90.00
_cell.angle_gamma   90.00
#
_symmetry.space_group_name_H-M   'P 1'
#
loop_
_entity.id
_entity.type
_entity.pdbx_description
1 polymer ?
#
loop_
_entity_poly.entity_id
_entity_poly.type
_entity_poly.pdbx_seq_one_letter_code
_entity_poly.pdbx_strand_id
1 'polypeptide(L)' 'MVDKQGIPGSKPRWLKVKAPGSAECLEVERLLKGLKLHTVCQSASCPNRGQCWDNREAAFMILGIGTGIETCRHHLGQSR' A
#
# COMPACT_ATOMS: atom_id res chain seq x y z
N MET A 1 6.03 -25.54 -5.86
CA MET A 1 6.99 -24.57 -5.30
C MET A 1 6.26 -23.71 -4.26
N VAL A 2 5.95 -24.29 -3.10
CA VAL A 2 5.40 -23.55 -1.96
C VAL A 2 6.50 -23.53 -0.92
N ASP A 3 6.94 -22.33 -0.55
CA ASP A 3 8.00 -22.16 0.44
C ASP A 3 7.55 -22.75 1.78
N LYS A 4 8.10 -23.91 2.12
CA LYS A 4 7.91 -24.60 3.41
C LYS A 4 8.72 -23.95 4.52
N GLN A 5 8.64 -22.64 4.74
CA GLN A 5 9.37 -22.00 5.83
C GLN A 5 8.64 -20.76 6.38
N GLY A 6 8.07 -20.87 7.58
CA GLY A 6 7.83 -19.68 8.41
C GLY A 6 6.57 -19.70 9.28
N ILE A 7 6.75 -19.13 10.47
CA ILE A 7 5.77 -18.70 11.49
C ILE A 7 4.37 -18.41 10.87
N PRO A 8 3.27 -18.94 11.44
CA PRO A 8 1.92 -18.67 10.95
C PRO A 8 1.67 -17.16 10.81
N GLY A 9 1.36 -16.71 9.59
CA GLY A 9 1.10 -15.30 9.29
C GLY A 9 2.29 -14.49 8.75
N SER A 10 3.51 -15.04 8.68
CA SER A 10 4.61 -14.34 8.00
C SER A 10 4.53 -14.53 6.49
N LYS A 11 4.58 -13.42 5.73
CA LYS A 11 4.69 -13.46 4.26
C LYS A 11 5.99 -14.20 3.86
N PRO A 12 6.00 -14.98 2.76
CA PRO A 12 7.21 -15.64 2.27
C PRO A 12 8.28 -14.63 1.86
N ARG A 13 9.55 -15.05 1.83
CA ARG A 13 10.69 -14.14 1.61
C ARG A 13 10.60 -13.39 0.27
N TRP A 14 10.18 -14.05 -0.81
CA TRP A 14 10.04 -13.42 -2.13
C TRP A 14 8.94 -12.35 -2.20
N LEU A 15 8.00 -12.33 -1.25
CA LEU A 15 6.92 -11.35 -1.18
C LEU A 15 7.26 -10.14 -0.28
N LYS A 16 8.45 -10.14 0.36
CA LYS A 16 8.90 -9.03 1.21
C LYS A 16 9.64 -8.00 0.37
N VAL A 17 9.35 -6.73 0.64
CA VAL A 17 9.98 -5.57 0.02
C VAL A 17 10.62 -4.70 1.11
N LYS A 18 11.57 -3.84 0.72
CA LYS A 18 12.18 -2.87 1.64
C LYS A 18 11.16 -1.80 2.04
N ALA A 19 11.25 -1.32 3.27
CA ALA A 19 10.40 -0.23 3.72
C ALA A 19 10.75 1.08 2.96
N PRO A 20 9.75 1.92 2.61
CA PRO A 20 9.99 3.23 2.02
C PRO A 20 10.76 4.14 3.00
N GLY A 21 11.70 4.94 2.49
CA GLY A 21 12.49 5.85 3.32
C GLY A 21 13.50 6.76 2.60
N SER A 22 13.47 6.82 1.26
CA SER A 22 14.27 7.75 0.48
C SER A 22 13.81 9.21 0.66
N ALA A 23 14.62 10.17 0.22
CA ALA A 23 14.25 11.59 0.26
C ALA A 23 13.09 11.90 -0.70
N GLU A 24 13.11 11.29 -1.89
CA GLU A 24 12.12 11.44 -2.94
C GLU A 24 10.75 10.90 -2.51
N CYS A 25 10.74 9.73 -1.87
CA CYS A 25 9.52 9.16 -1.29
C CYS A 25 8.90 10.09 -0.24
N LEU A 26 9.73 10.71 0.61
CA LEU A 26 9.28 11.67 1.62
C LEU A 26 8.80 13.00 1.02
N GLU A 27 9.40 13.44 -0.08
CA GLU A 27 8.98 14.62 -0.84
C GLU A 27 7.56 14.43 -1.39
N VAL A 28 7.34 13.30 -2.09
CA VAL A 28 6.01 12.93 -2.62
C VAL A 28 5.00 12.80 -1.48
N GLU A 29 5.37 12.16 -0.37
CA GLU A 29 4.49 12.04 0.79
C GLU A 29 4.07 13.41 1.36
N ARG A 30 5.02 14.35 1.47
CA ARG A 30 4.73 15.72 1.92
C ARG A 30 3.81 16.46 0.95
N LEU A 31 4.05 16.34 -0.35
CA LEU A 31 3.22 16.96 -1.39
C LEU A 31 1.78 16.45 -1.33
N LEU A 32 1.60 15.13 -1.28
CA LEU A 32 0.28 14.49 -1.18
C LEU A 32 -0.49 14.94 0.06
N LYS A 33 0.21 15.03 1.21
CA LYS A 33 -0.38 15.55 2.46
C LYS A 33 -0.75 17.02 2.36
N GLY A 34 0.13 17.86 1.79
CA GLY A 34 -0.12 19.28 1.60
C GLY A 34 -1.34 19.57 0.72
N LEU A 35 -1.54 18.76 -0.33
CA LEU A 35 -2.66 18.85 -1.26
C LEU A 35 -3.93 18.12 -0.78
N LYS A 36 -3.87 17.44 0.37
CA LYS A 36 -4.97 16.61 0.90
C LYS A 36 -5.47 15.56 -0.11
N LEU A 37 -4.56 14.97 -0.88
CA LEU A 37 -4.88 13.95 -1.88
C LEU A 37 -4.71 12.55 -1.34
N HIS A 38 -5.67 11.67 -1.65
CA HIS A 38 -5.61 10.25 -1.33
C HIS A 38 -5.17 9.43 -2.55
N THR A 39 -4.25 8.50 -2.32
CA THR A 39 -3.73 7.60 -3.35
C THR A 39 -4.16 6.16 -3.10
N VAL A 40 -4.31 5.37 -4.17
CA VAL A 40 -4.52 3.91 -4.04
C VAL A 40 -3.35 3.25 -3.32
N CYS A 41 -2.13 3.78 -3.47
CA CYS A 41 -0.92 3.29 -2.81
C CYS A 41 -1.03 3.33 -1.28
N GLN A 42 -1.72 4.33 -0.71
CA GLN A 42 -1.98 4.44 0.72
C GLN A 42 -3.11 3.51 1.17
N SER A 43 -4.26 3.55 0.50
CA SER A 43 -5.44 2.77 0.88
C SER A 43 -5.22 1.26 0.79
N ALA A 44 -4.45 0.80 -0.20
CA ALA A 44 -4.20 -0.62 -0.42
C ALA A 44 -3.01 -1.19 0.37
N SER A 45 -2.30 -0.37 1.16
CA SER A 45 -1.01 -0.76 1.75
C SER A 45 -0.05 -1.36 0.72
N CYS A 46 0.08 -0.67 -0.43
CA CYS A 46 0.80 -1.18 -1.59
C CYS A 46 2.28 -1.45 -1.26
N PRO A 47 2.80 -2.67 -1.52
CA PRO A 47 4.21 -2.98 -1.29
C PRO A 47 5.16 -2.15 -2.16
N ASN A 48 4.68 -1.65 -3.31
CA ASN A 48 5.53 -0.95 -4.28
C ASN A 48 5.58 0.57 -4.04
N ARG A 49 4.92 1.07 -2.97
CA ARG A 49 4.78 2.50 -2.71
C ARG A 49 6.11 3.25 -2.68
N GLY A 50 7.16 2.67 -2.10
CA GLY A 50 8.49 3.27 -2.07
C GLY A 50 9.04 3.50 -3.47
N GLN A 51 9.12 2.43 -4.27
CA GLN A 51 9.64 2.50 -5.64
C GLN A 51 8.81 3.45 -6.53
N CYS A 52 7.48 3.43 -6.44
CA CYS A 52 6.64 4.35 -7.22
C CYS A 52 6.95 5.81 -6.86
N TRP A 53 7.03 6.14 -5.57
CA TRP A 53 7.27 7.52 -5.14
C TRP A 53 8.71 7.98 -5.37
N ASP A 54 9.68 7.06 -5.30
CA ASP A 54 11.07 7.33 -5.71
C ASP A 54 11.14 7.79 -7.18
N ASN A 55 10.30 7.20 -8.03
CA ASN A 55 10.17 7.57 -9.44
C ASN A 55 9.24 8.78 -9.68
N ARG A 56 8.75 9.44 -8.62
CA ARG A 56 7.77 10.54 -8.68
C ARG A 56 6.43 10.13 -9.33
N GLU A 57 6.03 8.87 -9.17
CA GLU A 57 4.77 8.32 -9.69
C GLU A 57 3.74 8.09 -8.57
N ALA A 58 2.51 8.55 -8.75
CA ALA A 58 1.41 8.29 -7.83
C ALA A 58 0.07 8.10 -8.57
N ALA A 59 -0.72 7.13 -8.12
CA ALA A 59 -2.06 6.88 -8.64
C ALA A 59 -3.14 7.33 -7.64
N PHE A 60 -4.07 8.15 -8.11
CA PHE A 60 -5.10 8.80 -7.30
C PHE A 60 -6.48 8.18 -7.55
N MET A 61 -7.35 8.30 -6.55
CA MET A 61 -8.77 7.99 -6.71
C MET A 61 -9.55 9.30 -6.82
N ILE A 62 -10.20 9.53 -7.97
CA ILE A 62 -10.89 10.79 -8.27
C ILE A 62 -12.21 10.92 -7.48
N LEU A 63 -12.90 9.82 -7.19
CA LEU A 63 -14.19 9.82 -6.50
C LEU A 63 -14.08 9.81 -4.96
N GLY A 64 -12.88 9.81 -4.39
CA GLY A 64 -12.69 9.80 -2.94
C GLY A 64 -13.11 8.48 -2.26
N ILE A 65 -12.79 8.36 -0.97
CA ILE A 65 -13.02 7.13 -0.19
C ILE A 65 -14.47 7.04 0.33
N GLY A 66 -15.17 8.18 0.46
CA GLY A 66 -16.49 8.27 1.10
C GLY A 66 -17.69 8.06 0.19
N THR A 67 -17.53 8.04 -1.14
CA THR A 67 -18.64 7.89 -2.08
C THR A 67 -18.90 6.42 -2.36
N GLY A 68 -19.44 5.67 -1.38
CA GLY A 68 -19.94 4.31 -1.63
C GLY A 68 -18.98 3.37 -2.37
N ILE A 69 -17.66 3.56 -2.27
CA ILE A 69 -16.68 2.58 -2.75
C ILE A 69 -16.75 1.51 -1.68
N GLU A 70 -17.40 0.41 -1.99
CA GLU A 70 -17.38 -0.76 -1.11
C GLU A 70 -15.92 -1.13 -0.91
N THR A 71 -15.36 -0.78 0.26
CA THR A 71 -14.03 -1.25 0.62
C THR A 71 -14.13 -2.76 0.62
N CYS A 72 -13.49 -3.40 -0.36
CA CYS A 72 -13.51 -4.85 -0.51
C CYS A 72 -12.74 -5.46 0.65
N ARG A 73 -13.42 -5.58 1.80
CA ARG A 73 -12.88 -6.18 3.01
C ARG A 73 -12.94 -7.68 2.78
N HIS A 74 -11.80 -8.23 2.34
CA HIS A 74 -11.60 -9.67 2.37
C HIS A 74 -11.90 -10.14 3.80
N HIS A 75 -12.99 -10.90 3.96
CA HIS A 75 -13.31 -11.55 5.22
C HIS A 75 -12.25 -12.64 5.44
N LEU A 76 -11.13 -12.27 6.06
CA LEU A 76 -10.19 -13.22 6.64
C LEU A 76 -10.95 -13.98 7.73
N GLY A 77 -11.58 -15.09 7.35
CA GLY A 77 -12.10 -16.14 8.21
C GLY A 77 -12.67 -15.67 9.55
N GLN A 78 -13.80 -14.96 9.54
CA GLN A 78 -14.65 -14.91 10.73
C GLN A 78 -15.29 -16.29 10.88
N SER A 79 -14.59 -17.21 11.53
CA SER A 79 -15.24 -18.29 12.25
C SER A 79 -16.10 -17.64 13.31
N ARG A 80 -17.43 -17.83 13.21
CA ARG A 80 -18.25 -17.88 14.42
C ARG A 80 -17.70 -18.96 15.35
#